data_AF-A0A973KK87-F1
#
_entry.id   AF-A0A973KK87-F1
#
_cell.length_a   1.000
_cell.length_b   1.000
_cell.length_c   1.000
_cell.angle_alpha   90.00
_cell.angle_beta   90.00
_cell.angle_gamma   90.00
#
_symmetry.space_group_name_H-M   'P 1'
#
loop_
_entity.id
_entity.type
_entity.pdbx_description
1 polymer ?
#
loop_
_entity_poly.entity_id
_entity_poly.type
_entity_poly.pdbx_seq_one_letter_code
_entity_poly.pdbx_strand_id
1 'polypeptide(L)'
;MPPTKAPPARIPAQAEPVLENFYDVGLAAVKLGLKTAEQHKAGSKLGEKWLRDGFNRPTDGSKGRKFPGRYMAGRLKFSESELVEIAQIALEESAARRKPKPSTGRPRRLRTRTPALATT
;
A
#
# COMPACT_ATOMS: atom_id res chain seq x y z
N MET A 1 -34.28 22.43 53.07
CA MET A 1 -34.24 21.24 52.18
C MET A 1 -33.65 21.67 50.85
N PRO A 2 -32.55 21.08 50.37
CA PRO A 2 -31.94 21.46 49.09
C PRO A 2 -32.68 20.81 47.90
N PRO A 3 -32.69 21.44 46.71
CA PRO A 3 -33.36 20.91 45.53
C PRO A 3 -32.58 19.72 44.95
N THR A 4 -33.26 18.58 44.80
CA THR A 4 -32.72 17.36 44.21
C THR A 4 -32.48 17.59 42.71
N LYS A 5 -31.21 17.68 42.32
CA LYS A 5 -30.78 17.84 40.93
C LYS A 5 -30.99 16.51 40.17
N ALA A 6 -31.75 16.54 39.09
CA ALA A 6 -32.00 15.37 38.23
C ALA A 6 -30.70 14.84 37.59
N PRO A 7 -30.58 13.52 37.35
CA PRO A 7 -29.38 12.94 36.75
C PRO A 7 -29.23 13.37 35.28
N PRO A 8 -27.99 13.52 34.76
CA PRO A 8 -27.77 13.89 33.37
C PRO A 8 -28.28 12.79 32.43
N ALA A 9 -28.95 13.23 31.35
CA ALA A 9 -29.44 12.34 30.31
C ALA A 9 -28.28 11.54 29.69
N ARG A 10 -28.43 10.22 29.60
CA ARG A 10 -27.48 9.35 28.90
C ARG A 10 -27.52 9.70 27.41
N ILE A 11 -26.45 10.29 26.91
CA ILE A 11 -26.23 10.47 25.48
C ILE A 11 -25.74 9.10 24.95
N PRO A 12 -26.49 8.37 24.11
CA PRO A 12 -25.93 7.23 23.41
C PRO A 12 -25.04 7.76 22.29
N ALA A 13 -23.72 7.81 22.52
CA ALA A 13 -22.75 7.88 21.44
C ALA A 13 -22.66 6.50 20.77
N GLN A 14 -23.73 6.08 20.10
CA GLN A 14 -23.65 4.97 19.16
C GLN A 14 -23.23 5.57 17.83
N ALA A 15 -21.92 5.59 17.59
CA ALA A 15 -21.42 5.67 16.23
C ALA A 15 -22.05 4.51 15.46
N GLU A 16 -22.90 4.83 14.49
CA GLU A 16 -23.54 3.82 13.64
C GLU A 16 -22.45 2.89 13.10
N PRO A 17 -22.65 1.56 13.13
CA PRO A 17 -21.72 0.64 12.51
C PRO A 17 -21.76 0.91 11.00
N VAL A 18 -20.81 1.70 10.51
CA VAL A 18 -20.60 1.87 9.08
C VAL A 18 -20.35 0.47 8.53
N LEU A 19 -21.30 -0.04 7.74
CA LEU A 19 -21.14 -1.29 7.00
C LEU A 19 -20.03 -1.06 5.97
N GLU A 20 -18.78 -1.22 6.40
CA GLU A 20 -17.66 -1.13 5.48
C GLU A 20 -17.70 -2.32 4.51
N ASN A 21 -17.64 -2.03 3.21
CA ASN A 21 -17.55 -3.06 2.19
C ASN A 21 -16.16 -3.68 2.21
N PHE A 22 -16.11 -5.02 2.30
CA PHE A 22 -14.86 -5.79 2.25
C PHE A 22 -14.63 -6.39 0.88
N TYR A 23 -13.49 -6.06 0.29
CA TYR A 23 -13.08 -6.50 -1.03
C TYR A 23 -11.99 -7.57 -0.93
N ASP A 24 -12.12 -8.63 -1.72
CA ASP A 24 -11.03 -9.60 -1.90
C ASP A 24 -9.84 -8.96 -2.62
N VAL A 25 -8.64 -9.54 -2.49
CA VAL A 25 -7.39 -9.07 -3.10
C VAL A 25 -7.54 -8.71 -4.59
N GLY A 26 -8.29 -9.52 -5.35
CA GLY A 26 -8.54 -9.27 -6.76
C GLY A 26 -9.34 -7.99 -7.00
N LEU A 27 -10.43 -7.78 -6.27
CA LEU A 27 -11.27 -6.59 -6.38
C LEU A 27 -10.57 -5.35 -5.81
N ALA A 28 -9.80 -5.51 -4.74
CA ALA A 28 -8.93 -4.49 -4.19
C ALA A 28 -7.94 -3.95 -5.24
N ALA A 29 -7.30 -4.84 -6.01
CA ALA A 29 -6.40 -4.44 -7.09
C ALA A 29 -7.12 -3.68 -8.23
N VAL A 30 -8.40 -3.96 -8.49
CA VAL A 30 -9.21 -3.18 -9.43
C VAL A 30 -9.49 -1.79 -8.87
N LYS A 31 -9.91 -1.70 -7.60
CA LYS A 31 -10.20 -0.42 -6.93
C LYS A 31 -8.97 0.49 -6.82
N LEU A 32 -7.79 -0.09 -6.65
CA LEU A 32 -6.51 0.63 -6.64
C LEU A 32 -5.99 1.00 -8.04
N GLY A 33 -6.70 0.61 -9.10
CA GLY A 33 -6.28 0.89 -10.48
C GLY A 33 -5.06 0.10 -10.95
N LEU A 34 -4.66 -0.95 -10.22
CA LEU A 34 -3.53 -1.82 -10.61
C LEU A 34 -3.89 -2.75 -11.77
N LYS A 35 -5.19 -3.05 -11.93
CA LYS A 35 -5.74 -3.82 -13.04
C LYS A 35 -7.13 -3.34 -13.40
N THR A 36 -7.57 -3.60 -14.64
CA THR A 36 -8.94 -3.29 -15.06
C THR A 36 -9.93 -4.36 -14.61
N ALA A 37 -11.22 -4.03 -14.57
CA ALA A 37 -12.27 -4.99 -14.25
C ALA A 37 -12.33 -6.15 -15.27
N GLU A 38 -12.01 -5.88 -16.53
CA GLU A 38 -11.91 -6.89 -17.58
C GLU A 38 -10.77 -7.87 -17.34
N GLN A 39 -9.60 -7.35 -16.97
CA GLN A 39 -8.44 -8.18 -16.59
C GLN A 39 -8.75 -9.03 -15.35
N HIS A 40 -9.50 -8.49 -14.38
CA HIS A 40 -9.97 -9.28 -13.24
C HIS A 40 -10.90 -10.43 -13.68
N LYS A 41 -11.88 -10.15 -14.55
CA LYS A 41 -12.79 -11.18 -15.10
C LYS A 41 -12.04 -12.25 -15.89
N ALA A 42 -10.97 -11.86 -16.60
CA ALA A 42 -10.07 -12.79 -17.31
C ALA A 42 -9.14 -13.59 -16.38
N GLY A 43 -9.21 -13.42 -15.05
CA GLY A 43 -8.39 -14.16 -14.09
C GLY A 43 -6.95 -13.63 -13.93
N SER A 44 -6.68 -12.40 -14.36
CA SER A 44 -5.35 -11.78 -14.21
C SER A 44 -5.03 -11.54 -12.73
N LYS A 45 -3.82 -11.96 -12.34
CA LYS A 45 -3.26 -11.81 -10.98
C LYS A 45 -2.42 -10.53 -10.80
N LEU A 46 -2.51 -9.60 -11.75
CA LEU A 46 -1.83 -8.31 -11.68
C LEU A 46 -2.21 -7.56 -10.39
N GLY A 47 -1.22 -6.99 -9.72
CA GLY A 47 -1.40 -6.24 -8.46
C GLY A 47 -1.68 -7.11 -7.22
N GLU A 48 -2.14 -8.35 -7.37
CA GLU A 48 -2.48 -9.21 -6.21
C GLU A 48 -1.25 -9.60 -5.39
N LYS A 49 -0.14 -9.94 -6.09
CA LYS A 49 1.12 -10.24 -5.42
C LYS A 49 1.61 -9.02 -4.62
N TRP A 50 1.53 -7.83 -5.19
CA TRP A 50 1.95 -6.60 -4.53
C TRP A 50 1.12 -6.31 -3.26
N LEU A 51 -0.20 -6.54 -3.31
CA LEU A 51 -1.07 -6.42 -2.13
C LEU A 51 -0.73 -7.44 -1.04
N ARG A 52 -0.53 -8.71 -1.41
CA ARG A 52 -0.14 -9.77 -0.47
C ARG A 52 1.23 -9.52 0.15
N ASP A 53 2.20 -9.16 -0.68
CA ASP A 53 3.55 -8.83 -0.23
C ASP A 53 3.53 -7.60 0.69
N GLY A 54 2.73 -6.58 0.34
CA GLY A 54 2.50 -5.38 1.13
C GLY A 54 1.87 -5.66 2.51
N PHE A 55 0.88 -6.55 2.55
CA PHE A 55 0.27 -7.01 3.79
C PHE A 55 1.24 -7.84 4.65
N ASN A 56 2.11 -8.64 4.03
CA ASN A 56 3.12 -9.45 4.72
C ASN A 56 4.42 -8.68 5.05
N ARG A 57 4.46 -7.36 4.88
CA ARG A 57 5.65 -6.56 5.24
C ARG A 57 5.87 -6.58 6.76
N PRO A 58 7.15 -6.61 7.21
CA PRO A 58 7.48 -6.54 8.62
C PRO A 58 7.06 -5.21 9.24
N THR A 59 6.63 -5.25 10.50
CA THR A 59 6.22 -4.06 11.27
C THR A 59 7.38 -3.10 11.56
N ASP A 60 8.62 -3.59 11.49
CA ASP A 60 9.84 -2.80 11.68
C ASP A 60 10.07 -1.76 10.57
N GLY A 61 9.23 -1.74 9.53
CA GLY A 61 9.31 -0.74 8.44
C GLY A 61 10.49 -0.94 7.49
N SER A 62 11.31 -1.96 7.70
CA SER A 62 12.53 -2.26 6.91
C SER A 62 12.27 -2.48 5.41
N LYS A 63 11.06 -2.91 5.04
CA LYS A 63 10.63 -3.12 3.65
C LYS A 63 9.48 -2.18 3.24
N GLY A 64 9.34 -1.06 3.92
CA GLY A 64 8.23 -0.11 3.75
C GLY A 64 7.09 -0.37 4.72
N ARG A 65 6.09 0.54 4.69
CA ARG A 65 4.92 0.47 5.57
C ARG A 65 4.07 -0.76 5.23
N LYS A 66 3.62 -1.47 6.26
CA LYS A 66 2.75 -2.64 6.14
C LYS A 66 1.35 -2.19 5.71
N PHE A 67 0.74 -2.91 4.77
CA PHE A 67 -0.62 -2.60 4.34
C PHE A 67 -1.64 -3.06 5.39
N PRO A 68 -2.66 -2.23 5.68
CA PRO A 68 -3.80 -2.66 6.47
C PRO A 68 -4.58 -3.75 5.71
N GLY A 69 -5.28 -4.60 6.44
CA GLY A 69 -6.04 -5.71 5.89
C GLY A 69 -6.36 -6.75 6.95
N ARG A 70 -7.29 -7.65 6.64
CA ARG A 70 -7.66 -8.73 7.56
C ARG A 70 -8.02 -10.01 6.82
N TYR A 71 -7.76 -11.14 7.47
CA TYR A 71 -8.25 -12.42 6.98
C TYR A 71 -9.69 -12.64 7.44
N MET A 72 -10.59 -12.82 6.49
CA MET A 72 -11.98 -13.23 6.74
C MET A 72 -12.24 -14.53 5.98
N ALA A 73 -12.71 -15.55 6.69
CA ALA A 73 -12.95 -16.89 6.13
C ALA A 73 -11.74 -17.44 5.33
N GLY A 74 -10.52 -17.25 5.85
CA GLY A 74 -9.28 -17.70 5.20
C GLY A 74 -8.85 -16.91 3.97
N ARG A 75 -9.54 -15.81 3.63
CA ARG A 75 -9.21 -14.93 2.49
C ARG A 75 -8.79 -13.56 2.98
N LEU A 76 -7.74 -13.02 2.38
CA LEU A 76 -7.29 -11.66 2.66
C LEU A 76 -8.27 -10.67 2.03
N LYS A 77 -8.88 -9.85 2.88
CA LYS A 77 -9.82 -8.81 2.50
C LYS A 77 -9.34 -7.44 2.97
N PHE A 78 -9.75 -6.43 2.22
CA PHE A 78 -9.45 -5.04 2.47
C PHE A 78 -10.77 -4.26 2.53
N SER A 79 -10.94 -3.40 3.53
CA SER A 79 -12.05 -2.46 3.54
C SER A 79 -11.79 -1.27 2.62
N GLU A 80 -12.82 -0.51 2.28
CA GLU A 80 -12.70 0.72 1.48
C GLU A 80 -11.72 1.72 2.09
N SER A 81 -11.82 1.96 3.39
CA SER A 81 -10.92 2.82 4.17
C SER A 81 -9.46 2.36 4.08
N GLU A 82 -9.25 1.05 4.25
CA GLU A 82 -7.92 0.41 4.15
C GLU A 82 -7.32 0.56 2.74
N LEU A 83 -8.14 0.49 1.68
CA LEU A 83 -7.68 0.69 0.30
C LEU A 83 -7.21 2.12 0.04
N VAL A 84 -7.89 3.12 0.61
CA VAL A 84 -7.47 4.53 0.51
C VAL A 84 -6.11 4.72 1.19
N GLU A 85 -5.92 4.13 2.37
CA GLU A 85 -4.63 4.16 3.06
C GLU A 85 -3.51 3.50 2.23
N ILE A 86 -3.79 2.35 1.61
CA ILE A 86 -2.83 1.65 0.74
C ILE A 86 -2.45 2.52 -0.46
N ALA A 87 -3.43 3.20 -1.08
CA ALA A 87 -3.17 4.12 -2.19
C ALA A 87 -2.25 5.28 -1.75
N GLN A 88 -2.51 5.84 -0.56
CA GLN A 88 -1.67 6.90 0.00
C GLN A 88 -0.25 6.41 0.29
N ILE A 89 -0.10 5.23 0.90
CA ILE A 89 1.21 4.61 1.15
C ILE A 89 1.97 4.39 -0.16
N ALA A 90 1.29 3.93 -1.22
CA ALA A 90 1.90 3.71 -2.52
C ALA A 90 2.41 5.02 -3.14
N LEU A 91 1.64 6.09 -3.03
CA LEU A 91 2.04 7.43 -3.48
C LEU A 91 3.25 7.95 -2.69
N GLU A 92 3.22 7.87 -1.36
CA GLU A 92 4.33 8.28 -0.49
C GLU A 92 5.62 7.47 -0.77
N GLU A 93 5.50 6.15 -0.93
CA GLU A 93 6.64 5.27 -1.25
C GLU A 93 7.21 5.61 -2.64
N SER A 94 6.36 5.90 -3.63
CA SER A 94 6.79 6.33 -4.96
C SER A 94 7.52 7.68 -4.94
N ALA A 95 7.05 8.63 -4.13
CA ALA A 95 7.67 9.93 -3.94
C ALA A 95 9.04 9.81 -3.24
N ALA A 96 9.15 8.94 -2.23
CA ALA A 96 10.41 8.67 -1.54
C ALA A 96 11.48 8.07 -2.48
N ARG A 97 11.07 7.17 -3.38
CA ARG A 97 11.98 6.55 -4.37
C ARG A 97 12.48 7.53 -5.44
N ARG A 98 11.74 8.61 -5.70
CA ARG A 98 12.12 9.65 -6.67
C ARG A 98 13.18 10.62 -6.13
N LYS A 99 13.50 10.58 -4.84
CA LYS A 99 14.58 11.42 -4.30
C LYS A 99 15.90 11.00 -4.99
N PRO A 100 16.61 11.94 -5.65
CA PRO A 100 17.89 11.62 -6.27
C PRO A 100 18.82 11.12 -5.16
N LYS A 101 19.28 9.87 -5.26
CA LYS A 101 20.34 9.40 -4.39
C LYS A 101 21.54 10.31 -4.64
N PRO A 102 22.12 10.96 -3.60
CA PRO A 102 23.35 11.70 -3.79
C PRO A 102 24.36 10.71 -4.37
N SER A 103 24.76 10.93 -5.61
CA SER A 103 25.83 10.18 -6.25
C SER A 103 27.07 10.43 -5.41
N THR A 104 27.43 9.49 -4.54
CA THR A 104 28.73 9.48 -3.89
C THR A 104 29.75 9.35 -5.02
N GLY A 105 30.24 10.48 -5.49
CA GLY A 105 30.91 10.70 -6.76
C GLY A 105 32.17 9.87 -6.92
N ARG A 106 32.01 8.58 -7.23
CA ARG A 106 33.10 7.75 -7.68
C ARG A 106 33.25 8.02 -9.18
N PRO A 107 34.32 8.70 -9.62
CA PRO A 107 34.51 8.99 -11.02
C PRO A 107 34.53 7.67 -11.79
N ARG A 108 33.63 7.55 -12.78
CA ARG A 108 33.60 6.44 -13.72
C ARG A 108 34.92 6.51 -14.49
N ARG A 109 35.89 5.67 -14.14
CA ARG A 109 37.11 5.46 -14.94
C ARG A 109 36.67 5.08 -16.35
N LEU A 110 36.71 6.02 -17.28
CA LEU A 110 36.61 5.73 -18.70
C LEU A 110 37.79 4.83 -19.04
N ARG A 111 37.52 3.54 -19.27
CA ARG A 111 38.49 2.65 -19.91
C ARG A 111 38.65 3.16 -21.34
N THR A 112 39.68 3.96 -21.59
CA THR A 112 40.16 4.25 -22.93
C THR A 112 40.55 2.92 -23.57
N ARG A 113 39.75 2.47 -24.54
CA ARG A 113 40.12 1.35 -25.41
C ARG A 113 41.15 1.91 -26.39
N THR A 114 42.42 1.66 -26.15
CA THR A 114 43.47 1.83 -27.17
C THR A 114 43.23 0.79 -28.27
N PRO A 115 43.06 1.21 -29.54
CA PRO A 115 43.04 0.26 -30.65
C PRO A 115 44.48 -0.23 -30.87
N ALA A 116 44.68 -1.55 -30.84
CA ALA A 116 45.96 -2.15 -31.21
C ALA A 116 46.15 -1.97 -32.73
N LEU A 117 47.24 -1.32 -33.10
CA LEU A 117 47.74 -1.17 -34.46
C LEU A 117 48.02 -2.59 -35.01
N ALA A 118 47.20 -3.05 -35.94
CA ALA A 118 47.46 -4.29 -36.66
C ALA A 118 48.41 -3.99 -37.83
N THR A 119 49.68 -4.31 -37.63
CA THR A 119 50.68 -4.42 -38.69
C THR A 119 50.60 -5.84 -39.24
N THR A 120 50.35 -6.00 -40.54
CA THR A 120 51.12 -6.85 -41.50
C THR A 120 50.62 -6.53 -42.90
#